data_AF-A0A6G6KC58-F1
#
_entry.id   AF-A0A6G6KC58-F1
#
_cell.length_a   1.000
_cell.length_b   1.000
_cell.length_c   1.000
_cell.angle_alpha   90.00
_cell.angle_beta   90.00
_cell.angle_gamma   90.00
#
_symmetry.space_group_name_H-M   'P 1'
#
loop_
_entity.id
_entity.type
_entity.pdbx_description
1 polymer ?
#
loop_
_entity_poly.entity_id
_entity_poly.type
_entity_poly.pdbx_seq_one_letter_code
_entity_poly.pdbx_strand_id
1 'polypeptide(L)'
;MKLISLHSGCTRRSFLAVSMMMFAMPACAAGKGGRASYGAKAKFHKGAVLSYPDFEVKYTGTRKVSSPAYSRGFLYHDFEVSRGGTIRVVNWSAGTGDIGPAVFQFDGKEYWLELSRSDKLGKLAEDEVVIWKK
;
A
#
# COMPACT_ATOMS: atom_id res chain seq x y z
N MET A 1 67.95 24.35 -50.54
CA MET A 1 68.94 23.27 -50.31
C MET A 1 68.44 22.36 -49.20
N LYS A 2 68.55 21.03 -49.41
CA LYS A 2 68.32 19.90 -48.50
C LYS A 2 66.87 19.52 -48.12
N LEU A 3 66.74 18.22 -47.90
CA LEU A 3 65.63 17.30 -48.16
C LEU A 3 65.26 16.56 -46.85
N ILE A 4 63.98 16.18 -46.73
CA ILE A 4 63.42 14.97 -46.07
C ILE A 4 63.58 14.85 -44.53
N SER A 5 62.48 14.73 -43.78
CA SER A 5 61.92 13.41 -43.37
C SER A 5 60.69 13.50 -42.47
N LEU A 6 59.85 12.46 -42.59
CA LEU A 6 58.55 12.21 -41.97
C LEU A 6 58.60 12.04 -40.45
N HIS A 7 57.45 12.23 -39.79
CA HIS A 7 56.85 11.17 -38.97
C HIS A 7 55.35 11.39 -38.77
N SER A 8 54.58 10.40 -39.22
CA SER A 8 53.15 10.22 -38.99
C SER A 8 52.90 9.69 -37.57
N GLY A 9 51.87 10.17 -36.88
CA GLY A 9 51.56 9.76 -35.52
C GLY A 9 50.11 9.99 -35.09
N CYS A 10 49.24 9.06 -35.50
CA CYS A 10 48.11 8.48 -34.77
C CYS A 10 47.09 9.39 -34.05
N THR A 11 45.93 9.51 -34.69
CA THR A 11 44.60 9.87 -34.18
C THR A 11 44.21 9.27 -32.82
N ARG A 12 43.66 10.09 -31.93
CA ARG A 12 42.69 9.63 -30.90
C ARG A 12 41.36 10.37 -31.09
N ARG A 13 40.38 9.64 -31.61
CA ARG A 13 38.96 10.01 -31.64
C ARG A 13 38.37 9.78 -30.24
N SER A 14 37.97 10.85 -29.57
CA SER A 14 37.23 10.77 -28.31
C SER A 14 35.76 10.44 -28.63
N PHE A 15 35.34 9.21 -28.36
CA PHE A 15 33.92 8.85 -28.30
C PHE A 15 33.38 9.27 -26.93
N LEU A 16 32.52 10.30 -26.89
CA LEU A 16 31.65 10.55 -25.74
C LEU A 16 30.46 9.59 -25.81
N ALA A 17 30.47 8.56 -24.96
CA ALA A 17 29.31 7.74 -24.70
C ALA A 17 28.46 8.40 -23.62
N VAL A 18 27.32 8.98 -24.01
CA VAL A 18 26.28 9.46 -23.08
C VAL A 18 25.51 8.24 -22.58
N SER A 19 25.81 7.80 -21.36
CA SER A 19 25.08 6.73 -20.68
C SER A 19 23.74 7.28 -20.16
N MET A 20 22.66 6.92 -20.84
CA MET A 20 21.29 7.21 -20.42
C MET A 20 20.87 6.17 -19.38
N MET A 21 21.02 6.51 -18.11
CA MET A 21 20.66 5.65 -16.97
C MET A 21 19.14 5.64 -16.84
N MET A 22 18.49 4.62 -17.41
CA MET A 22 17.06 4.37 -17.19
C MET A 22 16.85 3.93 -15.74
N PHE A 23 16.22 4.78 -14.93
CA PHE A 23 15.68 4.41 -13.64
C PHE A 23 14.48 3.48 -13.86
N ALA A 24 14.73 2.18 -13.87
CA ALA A 24 13.69 1.18 -13.71
C ALA A 24 13.13 1.30 -12.28
N MET A 25 11.97 1.93 -12.12
CA MET A 25 11.25 1.88 -10.84
C MET A 25 10.90 0.42 -10.55
N PRO A 26 11.17 -0.08 -9.33
CA PRO A 26 10.73 -1.41 -8.94
C PRO A 26 9.20 -1.40 -8.93
N ALA A 27 8.60 -2.13 -9.88
CA ALA A 27 7.19 -2.45 -9.81
C ALA A 27 6.97 -3.24 -8.52
N CYS A 28 6.42 -2.57 -7.50
CA CYS A 28 5.97 -3.22 -6.28
C CYS A 28 5.05 -4.37 -6.69
N ALA A 29 5.51 -5.61 -6.50
CA ALA A 29 4.69 -6.79 -6.64
C ALA A 29 3.52 -6.66 -5.65
N ALA A 30 2.36 -6.23 -6.13
CA ALA A 30 1.13 -6.29 -5.37
C ALA A 30 0.94 -7.75 -4.95
N GLY A 31 0.89 -8.01 -3.63
CA GLY A 31 0.66 -9.36 -3.14
C GLY A 31 -0.66 -9.89 -3.70
N LYS A 32 -0.69 -11.15 -4.16
CA LYS A 32 -1.90 -11.82 -4.64
C LYS A 32 -2.96 -11.79 -3.54
N GLY A 33 -3.86 -10.83 -3.57
CA GLY A 33 -5.12 -10.89 -2.85
C GLY A 33 -6.27 -11.28 -3.78
N GLY A 34 -7.48 -11.41 -3.21
CA GLY A 34 -8.65 -11.92 -3.90
C GLY A 34 -9.69 -10.85 -4.18
N ARG A 35 -10.65 -11.18 -5.05
CA ARG A 35 -11.88 -10.41 -5.20
C ARG A 35 -12.70 -10.51 -3.91
N ALA A 36 -13.17 -9.38 -3.42
CA ALA A 36 -13.99 -9.29 -2.21
C ALA A 36 -15.35 -8.67 -2.53
N SER A 37 -16.31 -8.94 -1.65
CA SER A 37 -17.69 -8.44 -1.75
C SER A 37 -18.04 -7.65 -0.49
N TYR A 38 -18.86 -6.61 -0.64
CA TYR A 38 -19.36 -5.87 0.51
C TYR A 38 -20.24 -6.76 1.38
N GLY A 39 -20.12 -6.61 2.70
CA GLY A 39 -20.88 -7.39 3.68
C GLY A 39 -20.50 -8.87 3.76
N ALA A 40 -19.39 -9.28 3.15
CA ALA A 40 -18.83 -10.62 3.26
C ALA A 40 -17.48 -10.59 4.00
N LYS A 41 -17.19 -11.68 4.72
CA LYS A 41 -15.87 -11.91 5.31
C LYS A 41 -14.85 -12.09 4.19
N ALA A 42 -13.78 -11.30 4.24
CA ALA A 42 -12.63 -11.44 3.36
C ALA A 42 -11.38 -11.68 4.19
N LYS A 43 -10.54 -12.62 3.75
CA LYS A 43 -9.25 -12.87 4.39
C LYS A 43 -8.23 -11.84 3.95
N PHE A 44 -7.46 -11.30 4.88
CA PHE A 44 -6.36 -10.37 4.58
C PHE A 44 -5.06 -10.83 5.25
N HIS A 45 -3.94 -10.41 4.67
CA HIS A 45 -2.63 -10.47 5.31
C HIS A 45 -1.80 -9.28 4.82
N LYS A 46 -0.66 -9.02 5.46
CA LYS A 46 0.16 -7.85 5.11
C LYS A 46 0.56 -7.93 3.64
N GLY A 47 0.31 -6.84 2.92
CA GLY A 47 0.59 -6.71 1.48
C GLY A 47 -0.44 -7.36 0.54
N ALA A 48 -1.44 -8.11 1.06
CA ALA A 48 -2.53 -8.61 0.24
C ALA A 48 -3.43 -7.47 -0.22
N VAL A 49 -3.85 -7.50 -1.49
CA VAL A 49 -4.78 -6.51 -2.06
C VAL A 49 -6.15 -7.15 -2.29
N LEU A 50 -7.16 -6.67 -1.57
CA LEU A 50 -8.56 -7.04 -1.75
C LEU A 50 -9.21 -6.12 -2.78
N SER A 51 -9.69 -6.68 -3.88
CA SER A 51 -10.35 -5.90 -4.93
C SER A 51 -11.85 -5.82 -4.68
N TYR A 52 -12.36 -4.61 -4.46
CA TYR A 52 -13.79 -4.28 -4.43
C TYR A 52 -14.21 -3.55 -5.71
N PRO A 53 -15.51 -3.47 -6.03
CA PRO A 53 -15.96 -2.74 -7.21
C PRO A 53 -15.62 -1.24 -7.21
N ASP A 54 -15.55 -0.62 -6.02
CA ASP A 54 -15.32 0.83 -5.91
C ASP A 54 -13.83 1.19 -5.69
N PHE A 55 -13.00 0.27 -5.16
CA PHE A 55 -11.59 0.50 -4.80
C PHE A 55 -10.86 -0.82 -4.49
N GLU A 56 -9.54 -0.73 -4.30
CA GLU A 56 -8.72 -1.79 -3.73
C GLU A 56 -8.39 -1.49 -2.26
N VAL A 57 -8.26 -2.53 -1.44
CA VAL A 57 -7.88 -2.42 -0.03
C VAL A 57 -6.65 -3.27 0.24
N LYS A 58 -5.57 -2.66 0.71
CA LYS A 58 -4.33 -3.34 1.08
C LYS A 58 -4.07 -3.23 2.57
N TYR A 59 -3.90 -4.35 3.26
CA TYR A 59 -3.47 -4.31 4.65
C TYR A 59 -1.98 -3.98 4.75
N THR A 60 -1.63 -2.85 5.36
CA THR A 60 -0.25 -2.38 5.46
C THR A 60 0.46 -2.85 6.73
N GLY A 61 -0.29 -3.33 7.72
CA GLY A 61 0.22 -3.92 8.96
C GLY A 61 -0.34 -3.24 10.20
N THR A 62 0.37 -3.40 11.32
CA THR A 62 0.01 -2.77 12.58
C THR A 62 1.05 -1.72 13.01
N ARG A 63 0.60 -0.76 13.81
CA ARG A 63 1.46 0.17 14.53
C ARG A 63 0.96 0.39 15.94
N LYS A 64 1.88 0.55 16.89
CA LYS A 64 1.57 0.87 18.28
C LYS A 64 1.72 2.37 18.49
N VAL A 65 0.71 3.00 19.09
CA VAL A 65 0.69 4.44 19.41
C VAL A 65 0.63 4.60 20.92
N SER A 66 1.59 5.32 21.50
CA SER A 66 1.59 5.64 22.93
C SER A 66 0.46 6.60 23.28
N SER A 67 -0.10 6.47 24.48
CA SER A 67 -1.08 7.41 25.02
C SER A 67 -0.73 7.75 26.47
N PRO A 68 -0.71 9.03 26.86
CA PRO A 68 -0.55 9.41 28.27
C PRO A 68 -1.68 8.87 29.16
N ALA A 69 -2.91 8.76 28.62
CA ALA A 69 -4.07 8.26 29.35
C ALA A 69 -4.09 6.72 29.47
N TYR A 70 -3.39 6.03 28.56
CA TYR A 70 -3.36 4.56 28.53
C TYR A 70 -1.92 4.07 28.36
N SER A 71 -1.31 3.62 29.46
CA SER A 71 0.08 3.17 29.51
C SER A 71 0.42 2.06 28.51
N ARG A 72 -0.56 1.20 28.18
CA ARG A 72 -0.43 0.15 27.17
C ARG A 72 -0.40 0.68 25.72
N GLY A 73 -0.83 1.92 25.50
CA GLY A 73 -1.04 2.51 24.18
C GLY A 73 -2.21 1.89 23.40
N PHE A 74 -2.22 2.12 22.11
CA PHE A 74 -3.20 1.57 21.17
C PHE A 74 -2.50 0.84 20.03
N LEU A 75 -3.03 -0.33 19.68
CA LEU A 75 -2.64 -1.04 18.46
C LEU A 75 -3.60 -0.64 17.35
N TYR A 76 -3.07 -0.03 16.30
CA TYR A 76 -3.79 0.28 15.08
C TYR A 76 -3.46 -0.74 14.00
N HIS A 77 -4.49 -1.16 13.28
CA HIS A 77 -4.43 -1.91 12.03
C HIS A 77 -4.65 -0.93 10.89
N ASP A 78 -3.66 -0.84 10.01
CA ASP A 78 -3.67 0.16 8.94
C ASP A 78 -4.00 -0.53 7.60
N PHE A 79 -4.94 0.08 6.87
CA PHE A 79 -5.36 -0.33 5.54
C PHE A 79 -5.22 0.84 4.58
N GLU A 80 -4.69 0.57 3.41
CA GLU A 80 -4.64 1.51 2.30
C GLU A 80 -5.83 1.23 1.38
N VAL A 81 -6.67 2.23 1.15
CA VAL A 81 -7.77 2.20 0.18
C VAL A 81 -7.35 3.02 -1.03
N SER A 82 -7.40 2.42 -2.22
CA SER A 82 -6.90 3.09 -3.42
C SER A 82 -7.69 2.81 -4.69
N ARG A 83 -7.68 3.78 -5.61
CA ARG A 83 -8.18 3.64 -6.99
C ARG A 83 -7.66 4.79 -7.85
N GLY A 84 -7.17 4.47 -9.05
CA GLY A 84 -6.84 5.49 -10.06
C GLY A 84 -5.89 6.59 -9.56
N GLY A 85 -4.90 6.22 -8.73
CA GLY A 85 -3.94 7.16 -8.14
C GLY A 85 -4.41 7.87 -6.85
N THR A 86 -5.69 7.79 -6.49
CA THR A 86 -6.17 8.25 -5.18
C THR A 86 -5.86 7.21 -4.13
N ILE A 87 -5.24 7.62 -3.02
CA ILE A 87 -4.89 6.77 -1.88
C ILE A 87 -5.42 7.39 -0.58
N ARG A 88 -6.01 6.56 0.29
CA ARG A 88 -6.44 6.91 1.64
C ARG A 88 -5.97 5.84 2.62
N VAL A 89 -5.65 6.23 3.85
CA VAL A 89 -5.33 5.29 4.93
C VAL A 89 -6.52 5.23 5.90
N VAL A 90 -6.99 4.02 6.15
CA VAL A 90 -8.02 3.70 7.15
C VAL A 90 -7.34 3.01 8.31
N ASN A 91 -7.50 3.57 9.51
CA ASN A 91 -6.88 3.05 10.73
C ASN A 91 -7.98 2.46 11.62
N TRP A 92 -7.86 1.20 11.99
CA TRP A 92 -8.80 0.53 12.88
C TRP A 92 -8.12 0.14 14.19
N SER A 93 -8.80 0.30 15.32
CA SER A 93 -8.33 -0.17 16.62
C SER A 93 -9.50 -0.69 17.44
N ALA A 94 -9.27 -1.72 18.25
CA ALA A 94 -10.21 -2.16 19.29
C ALA A 94 -10.35 -1.14 20.44
N GLY A 95 -9.56 -0.06 20.41
CA GLY A 95 -9.67 1.07 21.31
C GLY A 95 -9.54 0.68 22.78
N THR A 96 -10.49 1.16 23.58
CA THR A 96 -10.55 0.95 25.03
C THR A 96 -11.44 -0.24 25.43
N GLY A 97 -12.07 -0.92 24.47
CA GLY A 97 -12.95 -2.07 24.70
C GLY A 97 -14.28 -2.02 23.96
N ASP A 98 -14.68 -0.86 23.42
CA ASP A 98 -15.78 -0.77 22.48
C ASP A 98 -15.27 -1.03 21.05
N ILE A 99 -15.73 -2.14 20.45
CA ILE A 99 -15.25 -2.64 19.17
C ILE A 99 -16.30 -2.28 18.12
N GLY A 100 -15.98 -1.26 17.32
CA GLY A 100 -16.84 -0.78 16.24
C GLY A 100 -16.13 -0.66 14.89
N PRO A 101 -16.85 -0.19 13.86
CA PRO A 101 -16.29 0.03 12.53
C PRO A 101 -15.32 1.22 12.52
N ALA A 102 -14.28 1.13 11.68
CA ALA A 102 -13.59 2.31 11.18
C ALA A 102 -14.37 2.87 9.98
N VAL A 103 -15.00 4.03 10.17
CA VAL A 103 -15.75 4.72 9.12
C VAL A 103 -14.78 5.49 8.22
N PHE A 104 -14.97 5.38 6.91
CA PHE A 104 -14.19 6.14 5.93
C PHE A 104 -15.03 6.52 4.72
N GLN A 105 -14.59 7.56 4.02
CA GLN A 105 -15.17 7.95 2.73
C GLN A 105 -14.20 7.70 1.59
N PHE A 106 -14.73 7.22 0.48
CA PHE A 106 -13.98 7.08 -0.77
C PHE A 106 -14.90 7.42 -1.94
N ASP A 107 -14.45 8.32 -2.81
CA ASP A 107 -15.25 8.79 -3.96
C ASP A 107 -16.67 9.27 -3.57
N GLY A 108 -16.76 10.06 -2.49
CA GLY A 108 -18.02 10.63 -1.99
C GLY A 108 -18.99 9.64 -1.33
N LYS A 109 -18.63 8.36 -1.20
CA LYS A 109 -19.45 7.32 -0.56
C LYS A 109 -18.86 6.93 0.79
N GLU A 110 -19.73 6.61 1.75
CA GLU A 110 -19.34 6.13 3.07
C GLU A 110 -19.22 4.60 3.11
N TYR A 111 -18.19 4.13 3.79
CA TYR A 111 -17.89 2.73 4.01
C TYR A 111 -17.48 2.47 5.45
N TRP A 112 -17.76 1.28 5.93
CA TRP A 112 -17.38 0.83 7.27
C TRP A 112 -16.45 -0.36 7.14
N LEU A 113 -15.28 -0.30 7.78
CA LEU A 113 -14.31 -1.39 7.90
C LEU A 113 -14.39 -1.98 9.31
N GLU A 114 -14.73 -3.27 9.41
CA GLU A 114 -14.87 -3.99 10.67
C GLU A 114 -13.80 -5.07 10.79
N LEU A 115 -13.16 -5.14 11.96
CA LEU A 115 -12.25 -6.22 12.37
C LEU A 115 -12.70 -6.78 13.73
N SER A 116 -12.26 -8.00 14.06
CA SER A 116 -12.53 -8.72 15.32
C SER A 116 -14.00 -9.09 15.56
N ARG A 117 -14.93 -8.16 15.35
CA ARG A 117 -16.37 -8.35 15.43
C ARG A 117 -17.07 -7.47 14.40
N SER A 118 -18.06 -8.04 13.74
CA SER A 118 -19.03 -7.34 12.91
C SER A 118 -20.36 -7.30 13.62
N ASP A 119 -21.05 -6.16 13.58
CA ASP A 119 -22.39 -6.02 14.16
C ASP A 119 -23.40 -7.01 13.54
N LYS A 120 -23.20 -7.34 12.26
CA LYS A 120 -24.10 -8.24 11.51
C LYS A 120 -23.62 -9.68 11.43
N LEU A 121 -22.30 -9.91 11.37
CA LEU A 121 -21.72 -11.25 11.16
C LEU A 121 -21.11 -11.86 12.44
N GLY A 122 -21.13 -11.14 13.56
CA GLY A 122 -20.58 -11.60 14.83
C GLY A 122 -19.05 -11.66 14.81
N LYS A 123 -18.46 -12.66 15.47
CA LYS A 123 -17.01 -12.78 15.62
C LYS A 123 -16.32 -12.98 14.26
N LEU A 124 -15.26 -12.23 14.03
CA LEU A 124 -14.35 -12.36 12.89
C LEU A 124 -13.06 -13.05 13.35
N ALA A 125 -12.44 -13.84 12.47
CA ALA A 125 -11.08 -14.32 12.70
C ALA A 125 -10.08 -13.15 12.66
N GLU A 126 -8.87 -13.36 13.18
CA GLU A 126 -7.83 -12.31 13.23
C GLU A 126 -7.41 -11.82 11.83
N ASP A 127 -7.53 -12.68 10.82
CA ASP A 127 -7.26 -12.42 9.42
C ASP A 127 -8.52 -12.10 8.61
N GLU A 128 -9.67 -11.88 9.24
CA GLU A 128 -10.92 -11.54 8.56
C GLU A 128 -11.27 -10.06 8.69
N VAL A 129 -11.62 -9.45 7.57
CA VAL A 129 -12.18 -8.10 7.47
C VAL A 129 -13.54 -8.15 6.80
N VAL A 130 -14.43 -7.25 7.22
CA VAL A 130 -15.71 -7.00 6.53
C VAL A 130 -15.76 -5.53 6.18
N ILE A 131 -16.13 -5.23 4.92
CA ILE A 131 -16.38 -3.86 4.48
C ILE A 131 -17.85 -3.73 4.08
N TRP A 132 -18.53 -2.75 4.66
CA TRP A 132 -19.90 -2.39 4.29
C TRP A 132 -19.90 -1.13 3.44
N LYS A 133 -20.80 -1.10 2.46
CA LYS A 133 -21.22 0.11 1.75
C LYS A 133 -22.48 0.65 2.44
N LYS A 134 -22.48 1.93 2.80
CA LYS A 134 -23.63 2.59 3.43
C LYS A 134 -24.48 3.35 2.41
#